data_AF-A0A816DXW0-F1
#
_entry.id   AF-A0A816DXW0-F1
#
_cell.length_a   1.000
_cell.length_b   1.000
_cell.length_c   1.000
_cell.angle_alpha   90.00
_cell.angle_beta   90.00
_cell.angle_gamma   90.00
#
_symmetry.space_group_name_H-M   'P 1'
#
loop_
_entity.id
_entity.type
_entity.pdbx_description
1 polymer ?
#
loop_
_entity_poly.entity_id
_entity_poly.type
_entity_poly.pdbx_seq_one_letter_code
_entity_poly.pdbx_strand_id
1 'polypeptide(L)'
;MNEEKEEPILVAPNLIKEESMSSIPMDTHDGETTSNNVDSTLDEKEKNRLNYDQRRISLLNNPMYGVILCFLDKFRTHIDLQDYPLHLLEENLLSDQENISGRLIDFHITLLKRISLGKGAHRDKFVPIITKFAYRFDYDDGEHLKTNGYSQAEIDIKLRILKNLLETQFDHNQTFKTALLEKQSFEVRSQPFGRDRSGASYWLFMDSECFIRLFRENTDDERAWTNIAKDKDELENIIKILITDYIVRKKFT
;
A
#
# COMPACT_ATOMS: atom_id res chain seq x y z
N MET A 1 -49.55 3.77 -10.53
CA MET A 1 -49.62 2.84 -9.39
C MET A 1 -50.07 1.51 -9.97
N ASN A 2 -49.12 0.76 -10.52
CA ASN A 2 -49.36 -0.55 -11.14
C ASN A 2 -48.64 -1.57 -10.27
N GLU A 3 -49.40 -2.41 -9.58
CA GLU A 3 -48.91 -3.59 -8.87
C GLU A 3 -48.96 -4.76 -9.86
N GLU A 4 -47.78 -5.22 -10.30
CA GLU A 4 -47.64 -6.52 -10.97
C GLU A 4 -47.25 -7.57 -9.93
N LYS A 5 -48.01 -8.67 -9.92
CA LYS A 5 -47.84 -9.83 -9.05
C LYS A 5 -46.75 -10.74 -9.61
N GLU A 6 -45.77 -11.11 -8.78
CA GLU A 6 -44.78 -12.15 -9.09
C GLU A 6 -45.38 -13.55 -8.84
N GLU A 7 -45.22 -14.46 -9.81
CA GLU A 7 -45.44 -15.89 -9.66
C GLU A 7 -44.10 -16.64 -9.44
N PRO A 8 -44.07 -17.73 -8.66
CA PRO A 8 -42.83 -18.40 -8.25
C PRO A 8 -42.42 -19.50 -9.23
N ILE A 9 -41.11 -19.63 -9.48
CA ILE A 9 -40.54 -20.75 -10.24
C ILE A 9 -39.91 -21.76 -9.27
N LEU A 10 -40.41 -23.00 -9.33
CA LEU A 10 -39.95 -24.17 -8.58
C LEU A 10 -39.00 -25.06 -9.43
N VAL A 11 -37.86 -25.38 -8.81
CA VAL A 11 -37.20 -26.71 -8.69
C VAL A 11 -36.52 -27.37 -9.90
N ALA A 12 -35.23 -27.75 -9.73
CA ALA A 12 -34.76 -29.15 -9.81
C ALA A 12 -33.30 -29.33 -9.34
N PRO A 13 -33.00 -30.35 -8.48
CA PRO A 13 -31.64 -30.73 -8.10
C PRO A 13 -31.11 -32.00 -8.81
N ASN A 14 -29.78 -32.05 -8.96
CA ASN A 14 -28.84 -33.19 -9.10
C ASN A 14 -29.05 -34.29 -10.17
N LEU A 15 -28.01 -34.48 -10.98
CA LEU A 15 -27.71 -35.71 -11.73
C LEU A 15 -26.20 -35.99 -11.70
N ILE A 16 -25.76 -36.86 -10.80
CA ILE A 16 -24.52 -37.64 -10.94
C ILE A 16 -24.93 -39.10 -10.85
N LYS A 17 -24.70 -39.85 -11.93
CA LYS A 17 -24.86 -41.31 -11.97
C LYS A 17 -23.51 -41.95 -11.63
N GLU A 18 -23.51 -42.79 -10.60
CA GLU A 18 -22.49 -43.80 -10.36
C GLU A 18 -22.76 -45.02 -11.25
N GLU A 19 -21.73 -45.56 -11.89
CA GLU A 19 -21.70 -46.94 -12.38
C GLU A 19 -20.43 -47.63 -11.86
N SER A 20 -20.64 -48.58 -10.95
CA SER A 20 -19.80 -49.78 -10.73
C SER A 20 -19.90 -50.69 -11.95
N MET A 21 -18.98 -51.58 -12.37
CA MET A 21 -18.08 -52.48 -11.65
C MET A 21 -17.35 -53.30 -12.77
N SER A 22 -16.08 -53.69 -12.61
CA SER A 22 -15.60 -55.07 -12.92
C SER A 22 -14.12 -55.24 -12.57
N SER A 23 -13.78 -56.46 -12.17
CA SER A 23 -12.51 -56.88 -11.55
C SER A 23 -11.70 -57.80 -12.48
N ILE A 24 -10.43 -58.04 -12.09
CA ILE A 24 -9.50 -59.18 -12.40
C ILE A 24 -8.37 -58.81 -13.40
N PRO A 25 -7.08 -59.25 -13.23
CA PRO A 25 -6.30 -59.63 -12.04
C PRO A 25 -4.92 -58.92 -11.91
N MET A 26 -4.22 -59.22 -10.81
CA MET A 26 -2.80 -58.96 -10.52
C MET A 26 -1.85 -59.16 -11.71
N ASP A 27 -1.01 -58.16 -11.95
CA ASP A 27 0.32 -58.34 -12.55
C ASP A 27 1.32 -57.45 -11.79
N THR A 28 2.33 -58.08 -11.23
CA THR A 28 3.45 -57.45 -10.51
C THR A 28 4.40 -56.80 -11.51
N HIS A 29 4.54 -55.47 -11.46
CA HIS A 29 5.74 -54.83 -11.99
C HIS A 29 6.12 -53.59 -11.20
N ASP A 30 7.36 -53.61 -10.73
CA ASP A 30 8.09 -52.51 -10.10
C ASP A 30 7.99 -51.21 -10.90
N GLY A 31 7.65 -50.12 -10.22
CA GLY A 31 7.61 -48.78 -10.77
C GLY A 31 7.62 -47.77 -9.64
N GLU A 32 8.81 -47.25 -9.33
CA GLU A 32 9.03 -46.13 -8.42
C GLU A 32 8.06 -44.98 -8.71
N THR A 33 7.13 -44.74 -7.79
CA THR A 33 6.44 -43.45 -7.71
C THR A 33 7.27 -42.56 -6.81
N THR A 34 8.31 -41.94 -7.38
CA THR A 34 8.88 -40.72 -6.80
C THR A 34 7.84 -39.62 -6.97
N SER A 35 7.05 -39.42 -5.92
CA SER A 35 6.36 -38.16 -5.68
C SER A 35 7.40 -37.04 -5.79
N ASN A 36 7.26 -36.20 -6.82
CA ASN A 36 8.07 -35.00 -7.01
C ASN A 36 7.75 -34.00 -5.89
N ASN A 37 8.35 -34.19 -4.73
CA ASN A 37 8.57 -33.15 -3.73
C ASN A 37 9.69 -32.24 -4.25
N VAL A 38 9.33 -31.27 -5.09
CA VAL A 38 10.22 -30.15 -5.45
C VAL A 38 9.69 -28.90 -4.76
N ASP A 39 9.67 -28.89 -3.42
CA ASP A 39 9.50 -27.63 -2.67
C ASP A 39 9.93 -27.77 -1.20
N SER A 40 11.23 -27.88 -0.90
CA SER A 40 11.69 -27.73 0.49
C SER A 40 13.17 -27.41 0.70
N THR A 41 13.85 -26.70 -0.22
CA THR A 41 15.30 -26.42 -0.07
C THR A 41 15.71 -24.97 -0.29
N LEU A 42 14.85 -23.99 0.01
CA LEU A 42 15.28 -22.60 0.14
C LEU A 42 15.91 -22.39 1.53
N ASP A 43 17.10 -21.79 1.57
CA ASP A 43 17.77 -21.37 2.81
C ASP A 43 16.87 -20.39 3.58
N GLU A 44 16.92 -20.40 4.92
CA GLU A 44 16.10 -19.51 5.76
C GLU A 44 16.34 -18.03 5.43
N LYS A 45 17.58 -17.67 5.07
CA LYS A 45 17.93 -16.32 4.63
C LYS A 45 17.24 -15.93 3.35
N GLU A 46 17.11 -16.87 2.42
CA GLU A 46 16.45 -16.65 1.13
C GLU A 46 14.94 -16.50 1.34
N LYS A 47 14.32 -17.34 2.17
CA LYS A 47 12.91 -17.21 2.57
C LYS A 47 12.61 -15.85 3.20
N ASN A 48 13.47 -15.38 4.11
CA ASN A 48 13.32 -14.08 4.75
C ASN A 48 13.43 -12.92 3.74
N ARG A 49 14.34 -13.02 2.76
CA ARG A 49 14.45 -12.04 1.67
C ARG A 49 13.21 -12.02 0.80
N LEU A 50 12.73 -13.19 0.34
CA LEU A 50 11.50 -13.27 -0.47
C LEU A 50 10.28 -12.71 0.29
N ASN A 51 10.17 -12.99 1.59
CA ASN A 51 9.11 -12.44 2.42
C ASN A 51 9.18 -10.90 2.47
N TYR A 52 10.37 -10.35 2.71
CA TYR A 52 10.58 -8.90 2.72
C TYR A 52 10.23 -8.27 1.36
N ASP A 53 10.70 -8.85 0.26
CA ASP A 53 10.43 -8.36 -1.09
C ASP A 53 8.92 -8.37 -1.40
N GLN A 54 8.21 -9.44 -1.03
CA GLN A 54 6.76 -9.52 -1.20
C GLN A 54 6.03 -8.44 -0.39
N ARG A 55 6.42 -8.22 0.86
CA ARG A 55 5.83 -7.16 1.71
C ARG A 55 6.14 -5.76 1.17
N ARG A 56 7.34 -5.57 0.63
CA ARG A 56 7.73 -4.31 -0.01
C ARG A 56 6.92 -4.06 -1.28
N ILE A 57 6.65 -5.08 -2.10
CA ILE A 57 5.75 -4.98 -3.25
C ILE A 57 4.34 -4.59 -2.79
N SER A 58 3.82 -5.21 -1.73
CA SER A 58 2.51 -4.85 -1.17
C SER A 58 2.47 -3.41 -0.67
N LEU A 59 3.52 -2.95 0.04
CA LEU A 59 3.65 -1.55 0.49
C LEU A 59 3.62 -0.57 -0.70
N LEU A 60 4.45 -0.80 -1.72
CA LEU A 60 4.56 0.10 -2.86
C LEU A 60 3.27 0.16 -3.67
N ASN A 61 2.53 -0.94 -3.79
CA ASN A 61 1.25 -0.97 -4.50
C ASN A 61 0.06 -0.64 -3.60
N ASN A 62 0.27 -0.22 -2.34
CA ASN A 62 -0.81 0.20 -1.47
C ASN A 62 -1.21 1.65 -1.78
N PRO A 63 -2.49 1.94 -2.11
CA PRO A 63 -2.95 3.30 -2.39
C PRO A 63 -2.74 4.28 -1.24
N MET A 64 -2.78 3.80 0.02
CA MET A 64 -2.52 4.63 1.20
C MET A 64 -1.09 5.16 1.21
N TYR A 65 -0.13 4.37 0.72
CA TYR A 65 1.25 4.84 0.56
C TYR A 65 1.33 5.96 -0.48
N GLY A 66 0.60 5.85 -1.59
CA GLY A 66 0.46 6.94 -2.56
C GLY A 66 -0.08 8.23 -1.96
N VAL A 67 -1.13 8.14 -1.13
CA VAL A 67 -1.68 9.31 -0.40
C VAL A 67 -0.64 9.92 0.54
N ILE A 68 0.10 9.09 1.28
CA ILE A 68 1.19 9.54 2.15
C ILE A 68 2.25 10.30 1.33
N LEU A 69 2.71 9.74 0.21
CA LEU A 69 3.71 10.40 -0.65
C LEU A 69 3.21 11.72 -1.23
N CYS A 70 1.96 11.76 -1.73
CA CYS A 70 1.30 12.97 -2.20
C CYS A 70 1.27 14.06 -1.13
N PHE A 71 1.00 13.69 0.12
CA PHE A 71 1.01 14.64 1.23
C PHE A 71 2.43 15.15 1.50
N LEU A 72 3.41 14.25 1.61
CA LEU A 72 4.79 14.61 1.95
C LEU A 72 5.45 15.47 0.87
N ASP A 73 5.20 15.18 -0.40
CA ASP A 73 5.71 15.97 -1.50
C ASP A 73 5.20 17.42 -1.42
N LYS A 74 3.91 17.57 -1.12
CA LYS A 74 3.22 18.84 -1.22
C LYS A 74 3.22 19.69 0.05
N PHE A 75 3.19 19.05 1.22
CA PHE A 75 2.84 19.71 2.48
C PHE A 75 3.89 19.59 3.58
N ARG A 76 4.94 18.78 3.42
CA ARG A 76 5.93 18.55 4.51
C ARG A 76 6.50 19.85 5.09
N THR A 77 6.78 20.83 4.23
CA THR A 77 7.34 22.13 4.62
C THR A 77 6.35 23.02 5.35
N HIS A 78 5.05 22.82 5.16
CA HIS A 78 3.99 23.60 5.81
C HIS A 78 3.67 23.11 7.24
N ILE A 79 4.21 21.95 7.63
CA ILE A 79 4.04 21.36 8.97
C ILE A 79 5.38 21.14 9.69
N ASP A 80 6.46 21.74 9.18
CA ASP A 80 7.85 21.60 9.66
C ASP A 80 8.29 20.15 9.84
N LEU A 81 7.85 19.25 8.96
CA LEU A 81 8.22 17.85 9.03
C LEU A 81 9.60 17.66 8.41
N GLN A 82 10.49 16.99 9.14
CA GLN A 82 11.84 16.70 8.66
C GLN A 82 11.78 15.79 7.43
N ASP A 83 12.78 15.95 6.57
CA ASP A 83 12.94 15.10 5.40
C ASP A 83 13.16 13.64 5.81
N TYR A 84 12.47 12.74 5.12
CA TYR A 84 12.49 11.31 5.39
C TYR A 84 12.70 10.58 4.06
N PRO A 85 13.95 10.13 3.79
CA PRO A 85 14.26 9.40 2.57
C PRO A 85 13.33 8.21 2.37
N LEU A 86 12.87 8.00 1.13
CA LEU A 86 11.86 7.01 0.76
C LEU A 86 12.29 5.61 1.18
N HIS A 87 13.54 5.25 0.92
CA HIS A 87 14.07 3.93 1.26
C HIS A 87 14.05 3.69 2.78
N LEU A 88 14.40 4.68 3.60
CA LEU A 88 14.36 4.57 5.07
C LEU A 88 12.92 4.52 5.58
N LEU A 89 12.00 5.27 4.98
CA LEU A 89 10.60 5.24 5.37
C LEU A 89 10.02 3.84 5.13
N GLU A 90 10.26 3.29 3.93
CA GLU A 90 9.85 1.94 3.56
C GLU A 90 10.46 0.89 4.49
N GLU A 91 11.77 0.94 4.73
CA GLU A 91 12.48 0.02 5.62
C GLU A 91 11.93 0.08 7.05
N ASN A 92 11.75 1.28 7.60
CA ASN A 92 11.26 1.45 8.97
C ASN A 92 9.79 1.05 9.14
N LEU A 93 8.96 1.17 8.10
CA LEU A 93 7.58 0.67 8.11
C LEU A 93 7.53 -0.87 8.05
N LEU A 94 8.42 -1.47 7.25
CA LEU A 94 8.51 -2.93 7.06
C LEU A 94 9.28 -3.66 8.17
N SER A 95 10.01 -2.93 9.02
CA SER A 95 10.79 -3.50 10.10
C SER A 95 9.90 -4.28 11.09
N ASP A 96 10.28 -5.54 11.32
CA ASP A 96 9.69 -6.41 12.36
C ASP A 96 10.52 -6.43 13.64
N GLN A 97 11.55 -5.58 13.72
CA GLN A 97 12.36 -5.46 14.92
C GLN A 97 11.46 -5.05 16.10
N GLU A 98 11.70 -5.64 17.28
CA GLU A 98 10.93 -5.30 18.49
C GLU A 98 10.97 -3.80 18.77
N ASN A 99 12.13 -3.18 18.51
CA ASN A 99 12.35 -1.75 18.66
C ASN A 99 11.98 -0.98 17.39
N ILE A 100 11.06 -0.03 17.56
CA ILE A 100 10.64 0.88 16.50
C ILE A 100 11.74 1.91 16.28
N SER A 101 12.09 2.17 15.02
CA SER A 101 13.07 3.18 14.66
C SER A 101 12.74 4.54 15.30
N GLY A 102 13.71 5.13 16.00
CA GLY A 102 13.53 6.43 16.65
C GLY A 102 13.11 7.54 15.68
N ARG A 103 13.58 7.46 14.42
CA ARG A 103 13.16 8.37 13.34
C ARG A 103 11.68 8.22 13.02
N LEU A 104 11.17 6.98 12.95
CA LEU A 104 9.74 6.74 12.71
C LEU A 104 8.88 7.21 13.89
N ILE A 105 9.34 7.00 15.13
CA ILE A 105 8.67 7.52 16.32
C ILE A 105 8.61 9.05 16.27
N ASP A 106 9.73 9.73 16.02
CA ASP A 106 9.78 11.19 15.95
C ASP A 106 8.86 11.75 14.89
N PHE A 107 8.79 11.08 13.74
CA PHE A 107 7.93 11.46 12.64
C PHE A 107 6.45 11.47 13.08
N HIS A 108 5.99 10.38 13.70
CA HIS A 108 4.62 10.29 14.22
C HIS A 108 4.37 11.27 15.37
N ILE A 109 5.31 11.40 16.30
CA ILE A 109 5.20 12.33 17.43
C ILE A 109 5.12 13.77 16.94
N THR A 110 5.87 14.13 15.90
CA THR A 110 5.81 15.46 15.27
C THR A 110 4.42 15.75 14.75
N LEU A 111 3.82 14.81 13.99
CA LEU A 111 2.45 14.94 13.48
C LEU A 111 1.41 15.04 14.61
N LEU A 112 1.55 14.22 15.66
CA LEU A 112 0.67 14.22 16.82
C LEU A 112 0.72 15.54 17.58
N LYS A 113 1.92 16.09 17.85
CA LYS A 113 2.07 17.35 18.60
C LYS A 113 1.39 18.54 17.95
N ARG A 114 1.21 18.50 16.62
CA ARG A 114 0.60 19.57 15.84
C ARG A 114 -0.92 19.53 15.84
N ILE A 115 -1.52 18.46 16.35
CA ILE A 115 -2.97 18.32 16.50
C ILE A 115 -3.33 18.24 17.99
N SER A 116 -4.52 18.72 18.35
CA SER A 116 -4.95 18.77 19.76
C SER A 116 -5.01 17.39 20.43
N LEU A 117 -5.11 16.31 19.63
CA LEU A 117 -5.13 14.93 20.08
C LEU A 117 -3.78 14.43 20.61
N GLY A 118 -2.66 15.04 20.21
CA GLY A 118 -1.31 14.65 20.62
C GLY A 118 -0.74 15.42 21.81
N LYS A 119 -1.58 16.05 22.64
CA LYS A 119 -1.11 16.67 23.89
C LYS A 119 -0.41 15.62 24.76
N GLY A 120 0.85 15.88 25.10
CA GLY A 120 1.70 14.93 25.85
C GLY A 120 2.35 13.84 24.98
N ALA A 121 2.40 14.01 23.67
CA ALA A 121 3.15 13.12 22.77
C ALA A 121 4.67 13.21 23.07
N HIS A 122 5.21 12.14 23.64
CA HIS A 122 6.64 11.94 23.87
C HIS A 122 7.04 10.53 23.45
N ARG A 123 8.33 10.30 23.16
CA ARG A 123 8.81 9.01 22.66
C ARG A 123 8.49 7.86 23.61
N ASP A 124 8.61 8.07 24.92
CA ASP A 124 8.30 7.09 25.97
C ASP A 124 6.80 6.76 26.07
N LYS A 125 5.94 7.61 25.50
CA LYS A 125 4.50 7.42 25.43
C LYS A 125 4.02 7.07 24.01
N PHE A 126 4.92 6.70 23.10
CA PHE A 126 4.60 6.49 21.69
C PHE A 126 3.46 5.48 21.48
N VAL A 127 3.61 4.24 21.98
CA VAL A 127 2.60 3.19 21.78
C VAL A 127 1.25 3.59 22.41
N PRO A 128 1.17 4.04 23.68
CA PRO A 128 -0.10 4.48 24.25
C PRO A 128 -0.79 5.60 23.47
N ILE A 129 -0.04 6.61 23.00
CA ILE A 129 -0.64 7.76 22.33
C ILE A 129 -1.07 7.43 20.90
N ILE A 130 -0.29 6.64 20.16
CA ILE A 130 -0.65 6.23 18.80
C ILE A 130 -1.84 5.26 18.83
N THR A 131 -1.92 4.39 19.84
CA THR A 131 -3.08 3.52 20.09
C THR A 131 -4.34 4.35 20.34
N LYS A 132 -4.26 5.35 21.23
CA LYS A 132 -5.38 6.28 21.49
C LYS A 132 -5.82 7.03 20.22
N PHE A 133 -4.87 7.38 19.36
CA PHE A 133 -5.15 8.00 18.07
C PHE A 133 -5.87 7.02 17.13
N ALA A 134 -5.37 5.79 16.99
CA ALA A 134 -5.95 4.76 16.12
C ALA A 134 -7.43 4.49 16.44
N TYR A 135 -7.79 4.35 17.73
CA TYR A 135 -9.19 4.17 18.17
C TYR A 135 -10.16 5.27 17.71
N ARG A 136 -9.68 6.44 17.24
CA ARG A 136 -10.54 7.50 16.71
C ARG A 136 -11.00 7.24 15.28
N PHE A 137 -10.29 6.39 14.55
CA PHE A 137 -10.54 6.11 13.14
C PHE A 137 -11.01 4.67 12.95
N ASP A 138 -10.43 3.74 13.70
CA ASP A 138 -10.67 2.31 13.54
C ASP A 138 -10.49 1.61 14.90
N TYR A 139 -11.51 0.86 15.33
CA TYR A 139 -11.48 0.18 16.62
C TYR A 139 -10.52 -1.01 16.62
N ASP A 140 -10.48 -1.76 15.52
CA ASP A 140 -9.68 -2.97 15.39
C ASP A 140 -8.19 -2.63 15.32
N ASP A 141 -7.81 -1.57 14.59
CA ASP A 141 -6.45 -1.05 14.59
C ASP A 141 -6.00 -0.63 16.00
N GLY A 142 -6.89 0.03 16.76
CA GLY A 142 -6.62 0.41 18.14
C GLY A 142 -6.42 -0.79 19.06
N GLU A 143 -7.28 -1.81 18.97
CA GLU A 143 -7.17 -3.01 19.79
C GLU A 143 -5.94 -3.84 19.42
N HIS A 144 -5.60 -3.89 18.13
CA HIS A 144 -4.37 -4.53 17.64
C HIS A 144 -3.13 -3.84 18.23
N LEU A 145 -3.05 -2.51 18.17
CA LEU A 145 -1.92 -1.78 18.75
C LEU A 145 -1.82 -1.93 20.27
N LYS A 146 -2.95 -1.97 20.97
CA LYS A 146 -2.99 -2.18 22.42
C LYS A 146 -2.45 -3.56 22.81
N THR A 147 -2.74 -4.57 21.99
CA THR A 147 -2.39 -5.98 22.27
C THR A 147 -0.98 -6.33 21.80
N ASN A 148 -0.64 -5.93 20.57
CA ASN A 148 0.58 -6.34 19.87
C ASN A 148 1.66 -5.24 19.85
N GLY A 149 1.28 -3.99 20.09
CA GLY A 149 2.17 -2.84 19.92
C GLY A 149 2.32 -2.41 18.45
N TYR A 150 3.02 -1.30 18.24
CA TYR A 150 3.19 -0.72 16.90
C TYR A 150 4.24 -1.44 16.04
N SER A 151 5.32 -1.98 16.63
CA SER A 151 6.35 -2.69 15.86
C SER A 151 5.79 -3.91 15.14
N GLN A 152 4.95 -4.69 15.83
CA GLN A 152 4.32 -5.91 15.33
C GLN A 152 3.06 -5.66 14.49
N ALA A 153 2.66 -4.41 14.30
CA ALA A 153 1.49 -4.08 13.50
C ALA A 153 1.70 -4.40 12.02
N GLU A 154 0.66 -4.90 11.38
CA GLU A 154 0.64 -5.12 9.94
C GLU A 154 0.88 -3.81 9.17
N ILE A 155 1.46 -3.94 7.98
CA ILE A 155 1.82 -2.78 7.15
C ILE A 155 0.60 -1.92 6.84
N ASP A 156 -0.56 -2.54 6.60
CA ASP A 156 -1.80 -1.82 6.29
C ASP A 156 -2.29 -0.99 7.49
N ILE A 157 -2.13 -1.50 8.72
CA ILE A 157 -2.45 -0.75 9.95
C ILE A 157 -1.48 0.43 10.09
N LYS A 158 -0.17 0.20 9.93
CA LYS A 158 0.86 1.27 9.99
C LYS A 158 0.59 2.37 8.97
N LEU A 159 0.25 2.00 7.72
CA LEU A 159 -0.09 2.94 6.65
C LEU A 159 -1.39 3.69 6.91
N ARG A 160 -2.46 3.00 7.38
CA ARG A 160 -3.74 3.64 7.69
C ARG A 160 -3.59 4.68 8.79
N ILE A 161 -2.86 4.35 9.85
CA ILE A 161 -2.55 5.27 10.95
C ILE A 161 -1.76 6.47 10.45
N LEU A 162 -0.70 6.25 9.67
CA LEU A 162 0.13 7.35 9.17
C LEU A 162 -0.64 8.26 8.21
N LYS A 163 -1.42 7.68 7.28
CA LYS A 163 -2.33 8.42 6.40
C LYS A 163 -3.30 9.27 7.22
N ASN A 164 -3.97 8.69 8.21
CA ASN A 164 -4.92 9.39 9.05
C ASN A 164 -4.24 10.54 9.83
N LEU A 165 -3.02 10.35 10.33
CA LEU A 165 -2.25 11.42 10.99
C LEU A 165 -1.98 12.61 10.08
N LEU A 166 -1.63 12.35 8.82
CA LEU A 166 -1.37 13.37 7.81
C LEU A 166 -2.67 14.08 7.41
N GLU A 167 -3.74 13.34 7.16
CA GLU A 167 -5.04 13.91 6.81
C GLU A 167 -5.63 14.76 7.94
N THR A 168 -5.47 14.32 9.20
CA THR A 168 -5.91 15.06 10.39
C THR A 168 -5.25 16.44 10.50
N GLN A 169 -4.11 16.67 9.84
CA GLN A 169 -3.49 18.00 9.80
C GLN A 169 -4.43 19.03 9.15
N PHE A 170 -5.18 18.66 8.12
CA PHE A 170 -6.13 19.58 7.45
C PHE A 170 -7.25 20.06 8.37
N ASP A 171 -7.62 19.26 9.38
CA ASP A 171 -8.72 19.59 10.27
C ASP A 171 -8.26 20.25 11.57
N HIS A 172 -7.14 19.77 12.13
CA HIS A 172 -6.76 20.05 13.51
C HIS A 172 -5.42 20.78 13.69
N ASN A 173 -4.63 21.01 12.64
CA ASN A 173 -3.42 21.83 12.71
C ASN A 173 -3.73 23.25 12.23
N GLN A 174 -4.05 24.15 13.17
CA GLN A 174 -4.51 25.49 12.84
C GLN A 174 -3.48 26.31 12.03
N THR A 175 -2.19 26.17 12.35
CA THR A 175 -1.12 26.86 11.61
C THR A 175 -1.07 26.40 10.15
N PHE A 176 -1.14 25.08 9.93
CA PHE A 176 -1.19 24.50 8.59
C PHE A 176 -2.42 24.99 7.80
N LYS A 177 -3.60 24.97 8.43
CA LYS A 177 -4.85 25.45 7.81
C LYS A 177 -4.76 26.89 7.36
N THR A 178 -4.26 27.77 8.23
CA THR A 178 -4.08 29.18 7.90
C THR A 178 -3.13 29.34 6.71
N ALA A 179 -2.02 28.59 6.68
CA ALA A 179 -1.07 28.62 5.57
C ALA A 179 -1.68 28.15 4.23
N LEU A 180 -2.66 27.25 4.26
CA LEU A 180 -3.34 26.76 3.05
C LEU A 180 -4.46 27.69 2.55
N LEU A 181 -5.09 28.48 3.42
CA LEU A 181 -6.17 29.40 3.02
C LEU A 181 -5.68 30.50 2.05
N GLU A 182 -4.39 30.83 2.11
CA GLU A 182 -3.76 31.82 1.23
C GLU A 182 -3.38 31.25 -0.14
N LYS A 183 -3.53 29.93 -0.33
CA LYS A 183 -3.10 29.22 -1.53
C LYS A 183 -4.24 29.03 -2.52
N GLN A 184 -3.91 29.07 -3.81
CA GLN A 184 -4.91 28.75 -4.82
C GLN A 184 -5.27 27.26 -4.80
N SER A 185 -6.47 26.99 -5.30
CA SER A 185 -7.04 25.66 -5.41
C SER A 185 -6.14 24.63 -6.12
N PHE A 186 -5.39 25.04 -7.15
CA PHE A 186 -4.46 24.13 -7.84
C PHE A 186 -3.14 23.94 -7.06
N GLU A 187 -2.74 24.94 -6.27
CA GLU A 187 -1.54 24.88 -5.42
C GLU A 187 -1.71 23.91 -4.26
N VAL A 188 -2.94 23.55 -3.88
CA VAL A 188 -3.21 22.60 -2.79
C VAL A 188 -3.63 21.21 -3.28
N ARG A 189 -4.21 21.06 -4.47
CA ARG A 189 -4.57 19.73 -5.00
C ARG A 189 -3.39 19.03 -5.65
N SER A 190 -2.99 17.86 -5.18
CA SER A 190 -1.96 17.06 -5.87
C SER A 190 -2.42 16.72 -7.29
N GLN A 191 -1.49 16.80 -8.24
CA GLN A 191 -1.75 16.48 -9.64
C GLN A 191 -0.72 15.44 -10.09
N PRO A 192 -1.11 14.52 -11.00
CA PRO A 192 -0.14 13.60 -11.57
C PRO A 192 0.93 14.38 -12.34
N PHE A 193 2.13 13.83 -12.38
CA PHE A 193 3.25 14.35 -13.17
C PHE A 193 2.90 14.44 -14.65
N GLY A 194 2.12 13.48 -15.15
CA GLY A 194 1.61 13.49 -16.51
C GLY A 194 0.58 12.41 -16.75
N ARG A 195 -0.01 12.39 -17.94
CA ARG A 195 -0.90 11.32 -18.40
C ARG A 195 -0.38 10.78 -19.73
N ASP A 196 -0.52 9.47 -19.94
CA ASP A 196 -0.30 8.89 -21.25
C ASP A 196 -1.54 9.01 -22.14
N ARG A 197 -1.41 8.55 -23.39
CA ARG A 197 -2.48 8.59 -24.39
C ARG A 197 -3.66 7.68 -24.07
N SER A 198 -3.49 6.69 -23.19
CA SER A 198 -4.59 5.86 -22.70
C SER A 198 -5.34 6.51 -21.54
N GLY A 199 -4.90 7.69 -21.09
CA GLY A 199 -5.51 8.42 -19.97
C GLY A 199 -4.97 8.03 -18.61
N ALA A 200 -4.04 7.06 -18.53
CA ALA A 200 -3.41 6.64 -17.29
C ALA A 200 -2.53 7.78 -16.74
N SER A 201 -2.68 8.04 -15.45
CA SER A 201 -1.94 9.07 -14.71
C SER A 201 -0.63 8.51 -14.17
N TYR A 202 0.42 9.31 -14.21
CA TYR A 202 1.74 8.97 -13.70
C TYR A 202 2.10 9.88 -12.55
N TRP A 203 2.52 9.30 -11.42
CA TRP A 203 2.88 10.01 -10.20
C TRP A 203 4.35 9.75 -9.89
N LEU A 204 5.17 10.79 -9.98
CA LEU A 204 6.62 10.73 -9.78
C LEU A 204 6.99 11.38 -8.45
N PHE A 205 7.68 10.62 -7.60
CA PHE A 205 8.23 11.11 -6.34
C PHE A 205 9.74 10.94 -6.35
N MET A 206 10.46 11.95 -5.88
CA MET A 206 11.91 11.93 -5.72
C MET A 206 12.27 12.57 -4.38
N ASP A 207 13.08 11.90 -3.58
CA ASP A 207 13.59 12.46 -2.32
C ASP A 207 14.91 13.21 -2.50
N SER A 208 15.41 13.78 -1.40
CA SER A 208 16.68 14.53 -1.39
C SER A 208 17.92 13.68 -1.67
N GLU A 209 17.80 12.36 -1.57
CA GLU A 209 18.87 11.39 -1.86
C GLU A 209 18.75 10.79 -3.27
N CYS A 210 17.87 11.37 -4.11
CA CYS A 210 17.61 10.93 -5.48
C CYS A 210 17.00 9.52 -5.61
N PHE A 211 16.39 8.97 -4.54
CA PHE A 211 15.54 7.80 -4.69
C PHE A 211 14.24 8.20 -5.38
N ILE A 212 13.81 7.37 -6.32
CA ILE A 212 12.66 7.65 -7.18
C ILE A 212 11.59 6.61 -6.98
N ARG A 213 10.32 7.03 -7.00
CA ARG A 213 9.17 6.14 -7.19
C ARG A 213 8.29 6.69 -8.29
N LEU A 214 8.03 5.88 -9.30
CA LEU A 214 7.04 6.17 -10.32
C LEU A 214 5.86 5.23 -10.14
N PHE A 215 4.67 5.79 -10.01
CA PHE A 215 3.42 5.05 -9.95
C PHE A 215 2.57 5.36 -11.16
N ARG A 216 1.79 4.36 -11.57
CA ARG A 216 0.76 4.47 -12.60
C ARG A 216 -0.59 4.27 -11.95
N GLU A 217 -1.52 5.16 -12.30
CA GLU A 217 -2.92 5.09 -11.93
C GLU A 217 -3.78 4.94 -13.18
N ASN A 218 -4.53 3.84 -13.24
CA ASN A 218 -5.48 3.56 -14.32
C ASN A 218 -6.89 3.98 -13.88
N THR A 219 -7.66 4.53 -14.81
CA THR A 219 -9.02 5.02 -14.53
C THR A 219 -10.09 3.92 -14.44
N ASP A 220 -9.77 2.70 -14.89
CA ASP A 220 -10.76 1.67 -15.18
C ASP A 220 -10.68 0.44 -14.24
N ASP A 221 -9.70 0.40 -13.32
CA ASP A 221 -9.46 -0.75 -12.43
C ASP A 221 -9.45 -0.30 -10.96
N GLU A 222 -10.12 -1.07 -10.09
CA GLU A 222 -10.12 -0.86 -8.64
C GLU A 222 -8.71 -0.99 -8.03
N ARG A 223 -7.77 -1.64 -8.72
CA ARG A 223 -6.33 -1.60 -8.42
C ARG A 223 -5.65 -0.40 -9.09
N ALA A 224 -6.15 0.79 -8.76
CA ALA A 224 -5.78 2.05 -9.39
C ALA A 224 -4.36 2.56 -9.05
N TRP A 225 -3.54 1.86 -8.26
CA TRP A 225 -2.21 2.37 -7.88
C TRP A 225 -1.15 1.28 -8.01
N THR A 226 -0.25 1.41 -8.98
CA THR A 226 0.83 0.43 -9.21
C THR A 226 2.18 1.11 -9.30
N ASN A 227 3.16 0.66 -8.52
CA ASN A 227 4.55 1.07 -8.69
C ASN A 227 5.14 0.43 -9.95
N ILE A 228 5.70 1.25 -10.84
CA ILE A 228 6.26 0.81 -12.13
C ILE A 228 7.74 1.16 -12.28
N ALA A 229 8.29 1.99 -11.39
CA ALA A 229 9.73 2.18 -11.24
C ALA A 229 10.08 2.52 -9.80
N LYS A 230 11.19 1.97 -9.31
CA LYS A 230 11.76 2.24 -7.98
C LYS A 230 13.17 2.82 -8.00
N ASP A 231 13.75 2.99 -9.18
CA ASP A 231 15.08 3.55 -9.37
C ASP A 231 15.20 4.21 -10.76
N LYS A 232 16.38 4.79 -11.00
CA LYS A 232 16.70 5.49 -12.24
C LYS A 232 16.66 4.56 -13.46
N ASP A 233 17.16 3.34 -13.33
CA ASP A 233 17.30 2.43 -14.48
C ASP A 233 15.92 1.91 -14.91
N GLU A 234 15.06 1.57 -13.95
CA GLU A 234 13.65 1.26 -14.20
C GLU A 234 12.90 2.45 -14.81
N LEU A 235 13.12 3.67 -14.30
CA LEU A 235 12.51 4.87 -14.86
C LEU A 235 12.93 5.10 -16.32
N GLU A 236 14.21 4.97 -16.64
CA GLU A 236 14.72 5.08 -18.01
C GLU A 236 14.06 4.06 -18.95
N ASN A 237 13.84 2.84 -18.46
CA ASN A 237 13.17 1.80 -19.23
C ASN A 237 11.69 2.13 -19.49
N ILE A 238 10.97 2.62 -18.48
CA ILE A 238 9.58 3.09 -18.65
C ILE A 238 9.51 4.23 -19.66
N ILE A 239 10.41 5.21 -19.58
CA ILE A 239 10.46 6.33 -20.53
C ILE A 239 10.66 5.82 -21.97
N LYS A 240 11.60 4.88 -22.20
CA LYS A 240 11.84 4.27 -23.52
C LYS A 240 10.59 3.58 -24.06
N ILE A 241 9.85 2.85 -23.22
CA ILE A 241 8.60 2.18 -23.59
C ILE A 241 7.55 3.21 -24.02
N LEU A 242 7.31 4.24 -23.20
CA LEU A 242 6.32 5.29 -23.49
C LEU A 242 6.63 6.07 -24.78
N ILE A 243 7.92 6.35 -25.05
CA ILE A 243 8.35 6.99 -26.29
C ILE A 243 8.16 6.07 -27.49
N THR A 244 8.51 4.79 -27.35
CA THR A 244 8.37 3.81 -28.46
C THR A 244 6.91 3.63 -28.84
N ASP A 245 6.02 3.48 -27.86
CA ASP A 245 4.57 3.41 -28.07
C ASP A 245 4.03 4.66 -28.78
N TYR A 246 4.55 5.84 -28.43
CA TYR A 246 4.21 7.08 -29.11
C TYR A 246 4.58 7.05 -30.60
N ILE A 247 5.80 6.59 -30.92
CA ILE A 247 6.34 6.55 -32.30
C ILE A 247 5.61 5.51 -33.15
N VAL A 248 5.45 4.29 -32.64
CA VAL A 248 4.83 3.19 -33.38
C VAL A 248 3.41 3.57 -33.78
N ARG A 249 2.59 4.07 -32.85
CA ARG A 249 1.19 4.39 -33.15
C ARG A 249 1.04 5.60 -34.08
N LYS A 250 1.94 6.59 -34.03
CA LYS A 250 1.95 7.72 -34.99
C LYS A 250 2.23 7.28 -36.43
N LYS A 251 2.91 6.15 -36.66
CA LYS A 251 3.10 5.62 -38.02
C LYS A 251 1.85 4.96 -38.62
N PHE A 252 0.85 4.67 -37.80
CA PHE A 252 -0.39 3.99 -38.20
C PHE A 252 -1.66 4.84 -38.01
N THR A 253 -1.50 6.14 -37.72
CA THR A 253 -2.59 7.15 -37.71
C THR A 253 -2.26 8.25 -38.70
#